data_AF-A0A9P5K6U2-F1
#
_entry.id   AF-A0A9P5K6U2-F1
#
_cell.length_a   1.000
_cell.length_b   1.000
_cell.length_c   1.000
_cell.angle_alpha   90.00
_cell.angle_beta   90.00
_cell.angle_gamma   90.00
#
_symmetry.space_group_name_H-M   'P 1'
#
loop_
_entity.id
_entity.type
_entity.pdbx_description
1 polymer ?
#
loop_
_entity_poly.entity_id
_entity_poly.type
_entity_poly.pdbx_seq_one_letter_code
_entity_poly.pdbx_strand_id
1 'polypeptide(L)'
;MEIFRLSDDGRGLLGRLCLPGVLDASLVMTGSRKTLEELVSGLEARDDITSESEVENEPEDRVEKEVKSGASDEEQDLESDDDAVVSETEAKEKRRFESFEKNSFRSPKFWFQWKGQVKSNAESSMAKSNPEGSETGRGYVVFSGNDCRSFKGTITVAALQWNDVSLSGWKEVIMPERDVGFDWK
;
A
#
# COMPACT_ATOMS: atom_id res chain seq x y z
N MET A 1 4.97 -4.06 14.69
CA MET A 1 4.95 -3.65 13.27
C MET A 1 5.34 -2.19 13.23
N GLU A 2 6.32 -1.87 12.42
CA GLU A 2 6.92 -0.54 12.31
C GLU A 2 6.53 0.08 10.98
N ILE A 3 6.28 1.39 10.96
CA ILE A 3 6.03 2.17 9.74
C ILE A 3 7.05 3.29 9.75
N PHE A 4 7.83 3.43 8.68
CA PHE A 4 8.96 4.34 8.60
C PHE A 4 8.58 5.64 7.88
N ARG A 5 8.08 5.52 6.64
CA ARG A 5 7.76 6.65 5.76
C ARG A 5 6.69 6.28 4.73
N LEU A 6 6.21 7.28 3.98
CA LEU A 6 5.46 7.06 2.75
C LEU A 6 6.39 6.58 1.62
N SER A 7 5.83 5.93 0.61
CA SER A 7 6.49 5.74 -0.69
C SER A 7 6.73 7.09 -1.38
N ASP A 8 7.69 7.12 -2.32
CA ASP A 8 8.08 8.36 -3.03
C ASP A 8 6.92 9.00 -3.81
N ASP A 9 5.90 8.20 -4.18
CA ASP A 9 4.66 8.64 -4.86
C ASP A 9 3.51 8.97 -3.89
N GLY A 10 3.71 8.82 -2.57
CA GLY A 10 2.71 9.06 -1.53
C GLY A 10 1.54 8.06 -1.49
N ARG A 11 1.53 7.01 -2.34
CA ARG A 11 0.39 6.07 -2.48
C ARG A 11 0.45 4.86 -1.55
N GLY A 12 1.57 4.64 -0.86
CA GLY A 12 1.78 3.53 0.07
C GLY A 12 2.58 3.91 1.31
N LEU A 13 2.55 3.02 2.30
CA LEU A 13 3.33 3.08 3.54
C LEU A 13 4.42 2.01 3.49
N LEU A 14 5.63 2.41 3.84
CA LEU A 14 6.82 1.55 3.89
C LEU A 14 7.20 1.31 5.36
N GLY A 15 7.58 0.08 5.69
CA GLY A 15 7.80 -0.32 7.08
C GLY A 15 8.42 -1.71 7.23
N ARG A 16 8.25 -2.29 8.43
CA ARG A 16 8.77 -3.60 8.81
C ARG A 16 7.74 -4.41 9.60
N LEU A 17 7.62 -5.69 9.25
CA LEU A 17 6.82 -6.67 9.96
C LEU A 17 7.74 -7.67 10.68
N CYS A 18 7.78 -7.57 12.01
CA CYS A 18 8.41 -8.58 12.86
C CYS A 18 7.34 -9.43 13.55
N LEU A 19 7.44 -10.75 13.39
CA LEU A 19 6.72 -11.75 14.19
C LEU A 19 7.77 -12.48 15.05
N PRO A 20 7.79 -12.30 16.38
CA PRO A 20 8.86 -12.81 17.24
C PRO A 20 9.12 -14.31 17.04
N GLY A 21 10.38 -14.64 16.71
CA GLY A 21 10.82 -16.02 16.46
C GLY A 21 10.35 -16.65 15.15
N VAL A 22 9.58 -15.94 14.30
CA VAL A 22 8.93 -16.51 13.11
C VAL A 22 9.26 -15.76 11.81
N LEU A 23 9.13 -14.43 11.79
CA LEU A 23 9.27 -13.63 10.57
C LEU A 23 9.97 -12.31 10.87
N ASP A 24 10.87 -11.91 9.98
CA ASP A 24 11.49 -10.59 9.96
C ASP A 24 11.52 -10.10 8.51
N ALA A 25 10.69 -9.10 8.19
CA ALA A 25 10.41 -8.73 6.81
C ALA A 25 10.19 -7.23 6.61
N SER A 26 10.65 -6.72 5.46
CA SER A 26 10.21 -5.44 4.93
C SER A 26 8.75 -5.50 4.47
N LEU A 27 8.04 -4.39 4.62
CA LEU A 27 6.59 -4.32 4.49
C LEU A 27 6.17 -3.13 3.61
N VAL A 28 5.32 -3.41 2.63
CA VAL A 28 4.64 -2.41 1.78
C VAL A 28 3.14 -2.51 2.02
N MET A 29 2.49 -1.40 2.36
CA MET A 29 1.05 -1.34 2.63
C MET A 29 0.36 -0.27 1.79
N THR A 30 -0.81 -0.57 1.23
CA THR A 30 -1.63 0.41 0.48
C THR A 30 -3.14 0.19 0.72
N GLY A 31 -3.95 1.20 0.39
CA GLY A 31 -5.41 1.09 0.52
C GLY A 31 -6.09 0.18 -0.52
N SER A 32 -5.40 -0.20 -1.60
CA SER A 32 -5.99 -0.97 -2.71
C SER A 32 -5.02 -2.02 -3.26
N ARG A 33 -5.53 -3.21 -3.64
CA ARG A 33 -4.71 -4.29 -4.21
C ARG A 33 -3.96 -3.85 -5.48
N LYS A 34 -4.62 -3.08 -6.35
CA LYS A 34 -4.00 -2.54 -7.57
C LYS A 34 -2.81 -1.65 -7.26
N THR A 35 -2.97 -0.73 -6.30
CA THR A 35 -1.88 0.16 -5.85
C THR A 35 -0.73 -0.62 -5.21
N LEU A 36 -1.04 -1.70 -4.46
CA LEU A 36 -0.01 -2.58 -3.91
C LEU A 36 0.81 -3.25 -5.02
N GLU A 37 0.14 -3.79 -6.05
CA GLU A 37 0.78 -4.48 -7.16
C GLU A 37 1.66 -3.53 -8.01
N GLU A 38 1.16 -2.34 -8.33
CA GLU A 38 1.93 -1.28 -9.01
C GLU A 38 3.19 -0.88 -8.22
N LEU A 39 3.06 -0.67 -6.90
CA LEU A 39 4.15 -0.19 -6.04
C LEU A 39 5.22 -1.29 -5.83
N VAL A 40 4.80 -2.53 -5.56
CA VAL A 40 5.71 -3.67 -5.42
C VAL A 40 6.49 -3.92 -6.71
N SER A 41 5.84 -3.92 -7.87
CA SER A 41 6.53 -4.11 -9.15
C SER A 41 7.57 -3.01 -9.41
N GLY A 42 7.29 -1.78 -8.99
CA GLY A 42 8.23 -0.66 -9.06
C GLY A 42 9.40 -0.74 -8.07
N LEU A 43 9.27 -1.48 -6.96
CA LEU A 43 10.37 -1.77 -6.03
C LEU A 43 11.23 -2.93 -6.53
N GLU A 44 10.61 -4.01 -7.00
CA GLU A 44 11.30 -5.18 -7.55
C GLU A 44 12.16 -4.77 -8.76
N ALA A 45 11.63 -3.96 -9.69
CA ALA A 45 12.40 -3.45 -10.82
C ALA A 45 13.58 -2.52 -10.42
N ARG A 46 13.56 -1.90 -9.23
CA ARG A 46 14.69 -1.08 -8.73
C ARG A 46 15.80 -1.94 -8.13
N ASP A 47 15.45 -3.05 -7.47
CA ASP A 47 16.43 -4.01 -6.94
C ASP A 47 17.26 -4.65 -8.07
N ASP A 48 16.60 -5.00 -9.19
CA ASP A 48 17.26 -5.59 -10.37
C ASP A 48 18.29 -4.62 -10.98
N ILE A 49 17.90 -3.36 -11.22
CA ILE A 49 18.80 -2.30 -11.76
C ILE A 49 20.01 -2.04 -10.84
N THR A 50 19.88 -2.28 -9.53
CA THR A 50 20.98 -2.06 -8.58
C THR A 50 21.97 -3.25 -8.54
N SER A 51 21.62 -4.38 -9.15
CA SER A 51 22.44 -5.59 -9.17
C SER A 51 23.31 -5.73 -10.43
N GLU A 52 23.01 -5.00 -11.51
CA GLU A 52 23.73 -5.04 -12.78
C GLU A 52 24.08 -3.60 -13.24
N SER A 53 25.36 -3.24 -13.14
CA SER A 53 25.90 -1.97 -13.65
C SER A 53 26.72 -2.20 -14.92
N GLU A 54 26.79 -1.16 -15.78
CA GLU A 54 27.22 -1.17 -17.20
C GLU A 54 26.06 -1.57 -18.16
N VAL A 55 25.67 -0.81 -19.20
CA VAL A 55 26.34 0.28 -19.95
C VAL A 55 25.34 1.34 -20.47
N GLU A 56 25.86 2.46 -20.97
CA GLU A 56 25.15 3.61 -21.57
C GLU A 56 24.25 3.26 -22.78
N ASN A 57 23.20 4.05 -23.04
CA ASN A 57 23.04 4.89 -24.25
C ASN A 57 21.68 5.65 -24.25
N GLU A 58 21.71 6.97 -24.46
CA GLU A 58 20.58 7.72 -25.06
C GLU A 58 20.61 7.53 -26.60
N PRO A 59 19.52 7.77 -27.35
CA PRO A 59 19.29 9.15 -27.84
C PRO A 59 17.81 9.60 -28.00
N GLU A 60 17.67 10.89 -28.31
CA GLU A 60 16.47 11.68 -28.60
C GLU A 60 15.67 11.20 -29.85
N ASP A 61 14.35 11.48 -29.93
CA ASP A 61 13.79 12.65 -30.67
C ASP A 61 12.25 12.56 -30.90
N ARG A 62 11.61 13.74 -31.02
CA ARG A 62 10.29 14.17 -31.55
C ARG A 62 9.25 13.14 -32.08
N VAL A 63 7.93 13.42 -31.98
CA VAL A 63 7.20 14.46 -32.76
C VAL A 63 5.87 14.86 -32.10
N GLU A 64 5.55 16.17 -32.13
CA GLU A 64 4.26 16.75 -31.75
C GLU A 64 3.16 16.52 -32.81
N LYS A 65 1.89 16.41 -32.40
CA LYS A 65 0.75 16.77 -33.27
C LYS A 65 -0.53 17.09 -32.50
N GLU A 66 -0.91 18.38 -32.50
CA GLU A 66 -2.26 18.82 -32.15
C GLU A 66 -3.28 18.45 -33.25
N VAL A 67 -4.52 18.18 -32.88
CA VAL A 67 -5.70 18.62 -33.67
C VAL A 67 -6.91 18.86 -32.77
N LYS A 68 -7.56 20.03 -32.97
CA LYS A 68 -8.82 20.45 -32.33
C LYS A 68 -10.06 19.88 -33.02
N SER A 69 -11.15 19.74 -32.27
CA SER A 69 -12.59 19.93 -32.59
C SER A 69 -13.46 18.94 -31.79
N GLY A 70 -14.71 19.21 -31.42
CA GLY A 70 -15.57 20.39 -31.57
C GLY A 70 -16.71 20.37 -30.53
N ALA A 71 -17.58 21.38 -30.51
CA ALA A 71 -18.59 21.60 -29.46
C ALA A 71 -20.05 21.30 -29.89
N SER A 72 -20.88 20.93 -28.91
CA SER A 72 -22.36 21.02 -28.77
C SER A 72 -22.70 20.11 -27.56
N ASP A 73 -23.29 20.50 -26.44
CA ASP A 73 -24.34 21.49 -26.09
C ASP A 73 -25.79 21.00 -26.30
N GLU A 74 -26.66 21.32 -25.31
CA GLU A 74 -28.13 21.15 -25.28
C GLU A 74 -28.70 19.69 -25.28
N GLU A 75 -29.72 19.25 -24.49
CA GLU A 75 -30.68 19.91 -23.56
C GLU A 75 -31.12 19.04 -22.34
N GLN A 76 -31.46 19.75 -21.24
CA GLN A 76 -32.63 19.64 -20.32
C GLN A 76 -33.30 18.29 -19.92
N ASP A 77 -33.60 18.14 -18.61
CA ASP A 77 -34.93 17.71 -18.12
C ASP A 77 -35.24 18.28 -16.70
N LEU A 78 -36.54 18.47 -16.39
CA LEU A 78 -37.11 19.37 -15.37
C LEU A 78 -38.45 18.80 -14.82
N GLU A 79 -38.93 19.00 -13.58
CA GLU A 79 -38.50 19.75 -12.38
C GLU A 79 -38.76 18.89 -11.11
N SER A 80 -38.39 19.35 -9.90
CA SER A 80 -39.34 19.47 -8.77
C SER A 80 -38.69 20.02 -7.47
N ASP A 81 -38.80 21.33 -7.29
CA ASP A 81 -39.18 22.03 -6.04
C ASP A 81 -38.85 21.40 -4.66
N ASP A 82 -37.79 21.92 -4.01
CA ASP A 82 -37.83 22.28 -2.58
C ASP A 82 -36.88 23.49 -2.34
N ASP A 83 -37.31 24.44 -1.53
CA ASP A 83 -36.84 25.84 -1.57
C ASP A 83 -35.62 26.09 -0.67
N ALA A 84 -34.43 25.74 -1.19
CA ALA A 84 -33.17 26.27 -0.68
C ALA A 84 -32.13 26.38 -1.81
N VAL A 85 -31.76 27.61 -2.18
CA VAL A 85 -30.61 27.88 -3.06
C VAL A 85 -29.31 27.67 -2.27
N VAL A 86 -29.08 26.43 -1.84
CA VAL A 86 -27.81 25.97 -1.28
C VAL A 86 -26.76 26.22 -2.36
N SER A 87 -25.80 27.09 -2.08
CA SER A 87 -24.77 27.44 -3.04
C SER A 87 -24.04 26.17 -3.50
N GLU A 88 -23.59 26.10 -4.76
CA GLU A 88 -22.81 24.93 -5.23
C GLU A 88 -21.60 24.65 -4.34
N THR A 89 -21.06 25.71 -3.72
CA THR A 89 -20.05 25.66 -2.65
C THR A 89 -20.52 24.90 -1.42
N GLU A 90 -21.67 25.22 -0.83
CA GLU A 90 -22.24 24.50 0.33
C GLU A 90 -22.64 23.06 -0.02
N ALA A 91 -23.18 22.81 -1.21
CA ALA A 91 -23.50 21.46 -1.67
C ALA A 91 -22.23 20.60 -1.83
N LYS A 92 -21.14 21.19 -2.36
CA LYS A 92 -19.83 20.57 -2.48
C LYS A 92 -19.14 20.38 -1.12
N GLU A 93 -19.30 21.33 -0.21
CA GLU A 93 -18.80 21.25 1.16
C GLU A 93 -19.54 20.17 1.96
N LYS A 94 -20.87 20.12 1.89
CA LYS A 94 -21.69 19.04 2.48
C LYS A 94 -21.28 17.66 1.94
N ARG A 95 -21.08 17.52 0.61
CA ARG A 95 -20.56 16.27 0.02
C ARG A 95 -19.15 15.92 0.54
N ARG A 96 -18.27 16.91 0.78
CA ARG A 96 -16.95 16.70 1.40
C ARG A 96 -17.08 16.25 2.85
N PHE A 97 -17.92 16.90 3.66
CA PHE A 97 -18.20 16.52 5.04
C PHE A 97 -18.80 15.13 5.15
N GLU A 98 -19.83 14.81 4.36
CA GLU A 98 -20.41 13.45 4.33
C GLU A 98 -19.39 12.39 3.91
N SER A 99 -18.49 12.71 2.96
CA SER A 99 -17.42 11.79 2.55
C SER A 99 -16.38 11.60 3.65
N PHE A 100 -16.04 12.68 4.36
CA PHE A 100 -15.14 12.65 5.51
C PHE A 100 -15.75 11.82 6.64
N GLU A 101 -17.01 12.05 6.99
CA GLU A 101 -17.73 11.34 8.05
C GLU A 101 -17.87 9.84 7.76
N LYS A 102 -18.31 9.48 6.54
CA LYS A 102 -18.44 8.08 6.09
C LYS A 102 -17.12 7.30 6.08
N ASN A 103 -15.98 8.00 6.07
CA ASN A 103 -14.63 7.43 6.10
C ASN A 103 -14.00 7.48 7.51
N SER A 104 -14.24 8.55 8.28
CA SER A 104 -13.66 8.77 9.62
C SER A 104 -14.17 7.81 10.69
N PHE A 105 -15.31 7.15 10.49
CA PHE A 105 -15.84 6.12 11.38
C PHE A 105 -15.42 4.69 11.00
N ARG A 106 -14.53 4.50 10.01
CA ARG A 106 -14.09 3.18 9.57
C ARG A 106 -12.65 2.93 9.99
N SER A 107 -12.47 1.85 10.77
CA SER A 107 -11.18 1.20 11.00
C SER A 107 -10.40 1.03 9.69
N PRO A 108 -9.27 1.73 9.48
CA PRO A 108 -8.66 1.79 8.16
C PRO A 108 -8.02 0.45 7.79
N LYS A 109 -8.38 -0.05 6.61
CA LYS A 109 -7.92 -1.32 6.05
C LYS A 109 -6.84 -1.09 5.00
N PHE A 110 -5.75 -1.82 5.13
CA PHE A 110 -4.64 -1.84 4.17
C PHE A 110 -4.42 -3.26 3.67
N TRP A 111 -4.16 -3.40 2.37
CA TRP A 111 -3.54 -4.58 1.78
C TRP A 111 -2.03 -4.45 1.91
N PHE A 112 -1.33 -5.55 2.13
CA PHE A 112 0.13 -5.53 2.22
C PHE A 112 0.78 -6.70 1.50
N GLN A 113 2.01 -6.46 1.05
CA GLN A 113 2.98 -7.48 0.66
C GLN A 113 4.20 -7.32 1.56
N TRP A 114 4.78 -8.44 1.96
CA TRP A 114 5.99 -8.50 2.76
C TRP A 114 7.04 -9.31 2.00
N LYS A 115 8.33 -8.99 2.22
CA LYS A 115 9.49 -9.69 1.70
C LYS A 115 10.53 -9.80 2.82
N GLY A 116 11.15 -10.96 3.02
CA GLY A 116 12.17 -11.15 4.05
C GLY A 116 12.32 -12.59 4.55
N GLN A 117 12.84 -12.75 5.77
CA GLN A 117 13.32 -14.04 6.29
C GLN A 117 12.34 -14.72 7.25
N VAL A 118 11.94 -15.95 6.92
CA VAL A 118 11.20 -16.85 7.81
C VAL A 118 12.18 -17.65 8.67
N LYS A 119 12.06 -17.52 9.98
CA LYS A 119 12.87 -18.24 10.98
C LYS A 119 12.21 -19.59 11.25
N SER A 120 12.55 -20.59 10.44
CA SER A 120 12.13 -21.98 10.67
C SER A 120 12.79 -22.51 11.95
N ASN A 121 11.97 -22.93 12.93
CA ASN A 121 12.49 -23.66 14.09
C ASN A 121 12.97 -25.05 13.65
N ALA A 122 14.18 -25.43 14.05
CA ALA A 122 14.97 -26.50 13.43
C ALA A 122 14.54 -27.94 13.82
N GLU A 123 13.24 -28.23 13.81
CA GLU A 123 12.66 -29.57 13.99
C GLU A 123 11.71 -29.98 12.84
N SER A 124 11.38 -29.07 11.91
CA SER A 124 10.59 -29.38 10.71
C SER A 124 11.47 -29.87 9.56
N SER A 125 11.77 -31.17 9.54
CA SER A 125 12.69 -31.82 8.59
C SER A 125 12.15 -31.99 7.14
N MET A 126 11.28 -31.09 6.66
CA MET A 126 10.78 -31.07 5.28
C MET A 126 10.62 -29.67 4.66
N ALA A 127 10.90 -28.58 5.40
CA ALA A 127 10.97 -27.27 4.77
C ALA A 127 12.23 -27.19 3.89
N LYS A 128 12.05 -27.04 2.57
CA LYS A 128 13.12 -26.58 1.67
C LYS A 128 13.42 -25.11 1.98
N SER A 129 14.17 -24.85 3.04
CA SER A 129 14.77 -23.53 3.24
C SER A 129 15.74 -23.29 2.09
N ASN A 130 15.37 -22.38 1.19
CA ASN A 130 16.31 -21.87 0.20
C ASN A 130 17.28 -20.95 0.97
N PRO A 131 18.56 -21.29 1.16
CA PRO A 131 19.43 -20.55 2.08
C PRO A 131 19.77 -19.13 1.61
N GLU A 132 19.44 -18.80 0.35
CA GLU A 132 19.64 -17.49 -0.27
C GLU A 132 18.31 -16.80 -0.66
N GLY A 133 17.16 -17.45 -0.41
CA GLY A 133 15.86 -16.96 -0.86
C GLY A 133 15.08 -16.25 0.24
N SER A 134 14.99 -14.92 0.18
CA SER A 134 13.95 -14.19 0.90
C SER A 134 12.57 -14.68 0.45
N GLU A 135 11.69 -14.94 1.40
CA GLU A 135 10.31 -15.27 1.12
C GLU A 135 9.48 -14.02 0.88
N THR A 136 8.37 -14.19 0.17
CA THR A 136 7.38 -13.15 -0.09
C THR A 136 5.99 -13.67 0.25
N GLY A 137 5.12 -12.79 0.70
CA GLY A 137 3.73 -13.14 0.97
C GLY A 137 2.84 -11.91 1.08
N ARG A 138 1.53 -12.15 1.12
CA ARG A 138 0.52 -11.09 1.11
C ARG A 138 -0.43 -11.23 2.29
N GLY A 139 -1.17 -10.16 2.56
CA GLY A 139 -2.20 -10.13 3.59
C GLY A 139 -3.00 -8.84 3.58
N TYR A 140 -3.78 -8.64 4.63
CA TYR A 140 -4.38 -7.35 4.94
C TYR A 140 -4.35 -7.11 6.44
N VAL A 141 -4.33 -5.84 6.85
CA VAL A 141 -4.55 -5.42 8.23
C VAL A 141 -5.64 -4.36 8.30
N VAL A 142 -6.34 -4.34 9.42
CA VAL A 142 -7.36 -3.37 9.79
C VAL A 142 -6.95 -2.81 11.14
N PHE A 143 -6.61 -1.51 11.18
CA PHE A 143 -6.29 -0.84 12.44
C PHE A 143 -7.56 -0.55 13.23
N SER A 144 -7.47 -0.65 14.55
CA SER A 144 -8.57 -0.32 15.47
C SER A 144 -8.22 0.87 16.35
N GLY A 145 -9.24 1.69 16.65
CA GLY A 145 -9.10 2.91 17.44
C GLY A 145 -8.61 4.10 16.62
N ASN A 146 -8.92 5.31 17.10
CA ASN A 146 -8.61 6.56 16.41
C ASN A 146 -7.09 6.82 16.29
N ASP A 147 -6.27 6.15 17.11
CA ASP A 147 -4.81 6.29 17.15
C ASP A 147 -4.08 5.24 16.28
N CYS A 148 -4.81 4.30 15.68
CA CYS A 148 -4.29 3.18 14.90
C CYS A 148 -3.14 2.43 15.61
N ARG A 149 -3.24 2.23 16.94
CA ARG A 149 -2.20 1.54 17.72
C ARG A 149 -2.24 0.03 17.61
N SER A 150 -3.41 -0.57 17.46
CA SER A 150 -3.57 -2.02 17.32
C SER A 150 -4.18 -2.38 15.98
N PHE A 151 -3.91 -3.58 15.49
CA PHE A 151 -4.45 -4.09 14.23
C PHE A 151 -4.83 -5.57 14.32
N LYS A 152 -5.75 -5.97 13.45
CA LYS A 152 -6.12 -7.36 13.15
C LYS A 152 -6.13 -7.58 11.65
N GLY A 153 -5.84 -8.78 11.18
CA GLY A 153 -5.64 -9.04 9.76
C GLY A 153 -5.44 -10.51 9.42
N THR A 154 -5.01 -10.77 8.20
CA THR A 154 -4.48 -12.08 7.78
C THR A 154 -3.08 -11.94 7.18
N ILE A 155 -2.32 -13.04 7.23
CA ILE A 155 -1.03 -13.18 6.56
C ILE A 155 -0.94 -14.57 5.92
N THR A 156 -0.39 -14.62 4.71
CA THR A 156 0.00 -15.86 4.02
C THR A 156 1.54 -15.95 4.04
N VAL A 157 2.06 -17.12 4.44
CA VAL A 157 3.50 -17.44 4.53
C VAL A 157 3.73 -18.85 3.98
N ALA A 158 4.43 -18.92 2.84
CA ALA A 158 4.52 -20.15 2.05
C ALA A 158 5.29 -21.27 2.76
N ALA A 159 6.49 -21.02 3.31
CA ALA A 159 7.27 -22.08 3.96
C ALA A 159 6.65 -22.59 5.28
N LEU A 160 5.82 -21.78 5.93
CA LEU A 160 5.06 -22.18 7.12
C LEU A 160 3.72 -22.87 6.77
N GLN A 161 3.38 -22.97 5.48
CA GLN A 161 2.08 -23.45 4.99
C GLN A 161 0.89 -22.63 5.53
N TRP A 162 1.14 -21.37 5.88
CA TRP A 162 0.11 -20.45 6.38
C TRP A 162 -0.63 -19.82 5.20
N ASN A 163 -1.94 -20.03 5.12
CA ASN A 163 -2.80 -19.42 4.13
C ASN A 163 -3.91 -18.64 4.84
N ASP A 164 -3.95 -17.32 4.64
CA ASP A 164 -4.88 -16.39 5.30
C ASP A 164 -4.98 -16.56 6.83
N VAL A 165 -3.86 -16.90 7.48
CA VAL A 165 -3.82 -17.11 8.94
C VAL A 165 -4.03 -15.79 9.66
N SER A 166 -4.87 -15.82 10.71
CA SER A 166 -5.21 -14.63 11.50
C SER A 166 -3.98 -14.05 12.19
N LEU A 167 -3.74 -12.76 11.95
CA LEU A 167 -2.67 -11.97 12.56
C LEU A 167 -3.28 -10.84 13.40
N SER A 168 -2.70 -10.57 14.57
CA SER A 168 -3.02 -9.36 15.33
C SER A 168 -1.77 -8.86 16.06
N GLY A 169 -1.73 -7.56 16.35
CA GLY A 169 -0.57 -6.96 16.99
C GLY A 169 -0.70 -5.45 17.17
N TRP A 170 0.44 -4.83 17.47
CA TRP A 170 0.55 -3.42 17.75
C TRP A 170 1.47 -2.73 16.75
N LYS A 171 1.10 -1.50 16.37
CA LYS A 171 2.00 -0.56 15.71
C LYS A 171 3.00 -0.08 16.77
N GLU A 172 4.27 -0.27 16.49
CA GLU A 172 5.34 0.23 17.34
C GLU A 172 5.40 1.76 17.21
N VAL A 173 5.40 2.47 18.33
CA VAL A 173 5.32 3.93 18.35
C VAL A 173 6.71 4.50 18.15
N ILE A 174 7.09 4.67 16.89
CA ILE A 174 8.36 5.28 16.51
C ILE A 174 8.17 6.80 16.39
N MET A 175 9.09 7.53 17.03
CA MET A 175 9.35 8.97 16.91
C MET A 175 9.41 9.46 15.45
N PRO A 176 9.19 10.76 15.16
CA PRO A 176 8.99 11.27 13.80
C PRO A 176 10.07 10.81 12.80
N GLU A 177 9.60 10.55 11.58
CA GLU A 177 10.31 10.26 10.33
C GLU A 177 11.84 10.22 10.48
N ARG A 178 12.34 9.06 10.93
CA ARG A 178 13.77 8.78 10.94
C ARG A 178 14.17 8.35 9.54
N ASP A 179 15.36 8.75 9.10
CA ASP A 179 16.07 8.20 7.94
C ASP A 179 16.49 6.74 8.17
N VAL A 180 15.53 5.86 8.45
CA VAL A 180 15.70 4.41 8.40
C VAL A 180 15.62 4.05 6.93
N GLY A 181 16.75 3.65 6.35
CA GLY A 181 16.79 3.10 5.00
C GLY A 181 15.79 1.95 4.87
N PHE A 182 14.80 2.11 4.01
CA PHE A 182 13.90 1.03 3.63
C PHE A 182 14.56 0.24 2.50
N ASP A 183 14.79 -1.04 2.75
CA ASP A 183 15.40 -1.97 1.80
C ASP A 183 14.39 -3.09 1.47
N TRP A 184 14.12 -3.34 0.20
CA TRP A 184 13.09 -4.31 -0.22
C TRP A 184 13.69 -5.71 -0.37
N LYS A 185 14.21 -6.28 0.73
CA LYS A 185 14.87 -7.60 0.73
C LYS A 185 14.22 -8.59 1.68
#